data_AF-A0A518IJM2-F1
#
_entry.id   AF-A0A518IJM2-F1
#
_cell.length_a   1.000
_cell.length_b   1.000
_cell.length_c   1.000
_cell.angle_alpha   90.00
_cell.angle_beta   90.00
_cell.angle_gamma   90.00
#
_symmetry.space_group_name_H-M   'P 1'
#
loop_
_entity.id
_entity.type
_entity.pdbx_description
1 polymer ?
#
loop_
_entity_poly.entity_id
_entity_poly.type
_entity_poly.pdbx_seq_one_letter_code
_entity_poly.pdbx_strand_id
1 'polypeptide(L)'
;MNKDILQTPRRRDAHANPDPNESRPVKFFHGLGDSVYFAHSLPLYAKRGHKLKIRCRPDKHILYKPTGLEIITTNQNHVQRHPWKHPPRIDQLHPWSNNKAGMNLSRQPMPEIGEPDELWDEYCAIQLNIEPFLSDKSRAEVRLLIEELPRPLILLHTMGNSLPRRKNISPEITVELYQQLLDRTSGTIILLDWDNRVPRTSNKRVRHLTDDLRCLNTEELLTLMTMSDLLIGIDSGPLHLTRYTNTPAIGIWTHHFPSHFTLPRERTLHTVIRALAGKNKTRQLRTPFNIVEQTTGSEHEPGILADLSVRMLEKPRYLTKSLIGADVQLQKIVEEHDQRVFGHQDNHQGFDLLFEEIVKHFEAPVIVETGMIKPKENWEGATFSTYLFGAFCSKYGGRVESVTLSEWSCKFANLWRELLKKSVCVHHEHACSFLDSLDDRSIDVLYQGSIDSDRSPCAQDYMEELKSAYPKLHDHSLIAYADTPCRKDTSRRRGKLAIPWLRERGWEVLHEGHLVILCKAKTI
;
A
#
# COMPACT_ATOMS: atom_id res chain seq x y z
N MET A 1 6.30 32.39 13.46
CA MET A 1 6.95 33.61 12.95
C MET A 1 8.42 33.32 12.73
N ASN A 2 8.76 32.96 11.49
CA ASN A 2 10.04 33.16 10.79
C ASN A 2 9.74 32.71 9.36
N LYS A 3 9.08 33.63 8.65
CA LYS A 3 8.74 33.52 7.22
C LYS A 3 9.95 34.04 6.43
N ASP A 4 10.13 33.48 5.24
CA ASP A 4 11.00 33.99 4.16
C ASP A 4 12.49 33.64 4.23
N ILE A 5 12.78 32.33 4.19
CA ILE A 5 13.89 31.86 3.34
C ILE A 5 13.25 31.42 2.03
N LEU A 6 12.89 32.40 1.19
CA LEU A 6 12.68 32.17 -0.23
C LEU A 6 14.01 31.67 -0.78
N GLN A 7 14.15 30.35 -0.98
CA GLN A 7 15.21 29.82 -1.82
C GLN A 7 15.03 30.47 -3.19
N THR A 8 15.92 31.41 -3.51
CA THR A 8 16.02 31.97 -4.85
C THR A 8 16.05 30.80 -5.83
N PRO A 9 15.11 30.72 -6.79
CA PRO A 9 15.14 29.66 -7.78
C PRO A 9 16.52 29.73 -8.43
N ARG A 10 17.31 28.66 -8.25
CA ARG A 10 18.62 28.56 -8.88
C ARG A 10 18.37 28.79 -10.36
N ARG A 11 18.90 29.89 -10.92
CA ARG A 11 18.96 30.09 -12.37
C ARG A 11 19.61 28.82 -12.91
N ARG A 12 18.82 27.95 -13.52
CA ARG A 12 19.34 26.83 -14.31
C ARG A 12 20.03 27.52 -15.47
N ASP A 13 21.36 27.61 -15.42
CA ASP A 13 22.13 27.94 -16.60
C ASP A 13 21.66 26.95 -17.66
N ALA A 14 21.04 27.47 -18.72
CA ALA A 14 20.46 26.69 -19.79
C ALA A 14 21.60 26.04 -20.57
N HIS A 15 22.20 25.00 -19.99
CA HIS A 15 23.07 24.10 -20.71
C HIS A 15 22.22 23.51 -21.83
N ALA A 16 22.65 23.75 -23.08
CA ALA A 16 21.96 23.27 -24.25
C ALA A 16 21.64 21.78 -24.06
N ASN A 17 20.36 21.43 -24.20
CA ASN A 17 19.97 20.04 -24.10
C ASN A 17 20.72 19.27 -25.20
N PRO A 18 21.51 18.28 -24.81
CA PRO A 18 22.36 17.54 -25.73
C PRO A 18 21.51 16.77 -26.74
N ASP A 19 22.07 16.52 -27.92
CA ASP A 19 21.36 15.82 -29.00
C ASP A 19 20.81 14.48 -28.49
N PRO A 20 19.48 14.25 -28.53
CA PRO A 20 18.88 13.00 -28.09
C PRO A 20 19.41 11.77 -28.85
N ASN A 21 19.97 11.96 -30.04
CA ASN A 21 20.57 10.90 -30.85
C ASN A 21 21.99 10.52 -30.39
N GLU A 22 22.66 11.35 -29.60
CA GLU A 22 24.00 11.06 -29.10
C GLU A 22 23.91 10.01 -27.98
N SER A 23 24.56 8.86 -28.21
CA SER A 23 24.63 7.79 -27.22
C SER A 23 25.43 8.22 -26.00
N ARG A 24 24.81 8.24 -24.82
CA ARG A 24 25.45 8.66 -23.56
C ARG A 24 25.86 7.50 -22.67
N PRO A 25 27.17 7.29 -22.43
CA PRO A 25 27.62 6.27 -21.50
C PRO A 25 27.53 6.77 -20.04
N VAL A 26 26.73 6.09 -19.22
CA VAL A 26 26.52 6.42 -17.80
C VAL A 26 27.03 5.30 -16.90
N LYS A 27 27.82 5.65 -15.88
CA LYS A 27 28.38 4.73 -14.88
C LYS A 27 27.51 4.73 -13.62
N PHE A 28 27.01 3.55 -13.25
CA PHE A 28 26.18 3.37 -12.06
C PHE A 28 26.66 2.20 -11.18
N PHE A 29 27.62 2.48 -10.29
CA PHE A 29 28.23 1.50 -9.40
C PHE A 29 27.75 1.68 -7.95
N HIS A 30 26.45 1.52 -7.72
CA HIS A 30 25.83 1.64 -6.40
C HIS A 30 25.37 0.29 -5.84
N GLY A 31 24.76 0.27 -4.65
CA GLY A 31 24.19 -0.92 -4.04
C GLY A 31 23.09 -1.57 -4.91
N LEU A 32 22.70 -2.80 -4.57
CA LEU A 32 21.70 -3.56 -5.32
C LEU A 32 20.36 -2.81 -5.40
N GLY A 33 19.85 -2.32 -4.27
CA GLY A 33 18.59 -1.55 -4.22
C GLY A 33 18.60 -0.28 -5.08
N ASP A 34 19.67 0.51 -4.98
CA ASP A 34 19.85 1.70 -5.81
C ASP A 34 19.91 1.36 -7.31
N SER A 35 20.52 0.23 -7.66
CA SER A 35 20.62 -0.23 -9.04
C SER A 35 19.27 -0.65 -9.62
N VAL A 36 18.39 -1.25 -8.79
CA VAL A 36 17.02 -1.60 -9.19
C VAL A 36 16.25 -0.35 -9.60
N TYR A 37 16.24 0.70 -8.77
CA TYR A 37 15.46 1.90 -9.07
C TYR A 37 16.08 2.75 -10.17
N PHE A 38 17.41 2.78 -10.30
CA PHE A 38 18.06 3.42 -11.43
C PHE A 38 17.66 2.73 -12.74
N ALA A 39 17.78 1.40 -12.83
CA ALA A 39 17.33 0.63 -13.99
C ALA A 39 15.82 0.80 -14.25
N HIS A 40 15.00 0.87 -13.21
CA HIS A 40 13.56 1.15 -13.29
C HIS A 40 13.22 2.48 -13.96
N SER A 41 14.12 3.48 -13.88
CA SER A 41 13.88 4.81 -14.47
C SER A 41 14.21 4.88 -15.96
N LEU A 42 15.02 3.95 -16.46
CA LEU A 42 15.57 4.00 -17.81
C LEU A 42 14.50 3.95 -18.93
N PRO A 43 13.39 3.20 -18.81
CA PRO A 43 12.32 3.25 -19.80
C PRO A 43 11.73 4.65 -20.03
N LEU A 44 11.73 5.54 -19.02
CA LEU A 44 11.25 6.93 -19.19
C LEU A 44 12.09 7.68 -20.22
N TYR A 45 13.41 7.51 -20.15
CA TYR A 45 14.37 8.17 -21.03
C TYR A 45 14.29 7.59 -22.44
N ALA A 46 14.18 6.27 -22.56
CA ALA A 46 14.02 5.59 -23.85
C ALA A 46 12.74 6.04 -24.56
N LYS A 47 11.61 6.15 -23.83
CA LYS A 47 10.34 6.66 -24.37
C LYS A 47 10.44 8.09 -24.89
N ARG A 48 11.36 8.89 -24.35
CA ARG A 48 11.64 10.27 -24.78
C ARG A 48 12.74 10.36 -25.84
N GLY A 49 13.12 9.23 -26.45
CA GLY A 49 14.04 9.17 -27.59
C GLY A 49 15.53 9.13 -27.22
N HIS A 50 15.88 9.11 -25.93
CA HIS A 50 17.28 9.11 -25.53
C HIS A 50 17.92 7.74 -25.66
N LYS A 51 19.07 7.68 -26.34
CA LYS A 51 19.91 6.48 -26.45
C LYS A 51 20.93 6.45 -25.31
N LEU A 52 20.68 5.62 -24.31
CA LEU A 52 21.56 5.48 -23.15
C LEU A 52 22.37 4.17 -23.22
N LYS A 53 23.62 4.23 -22.78
CA LYS A 53 24.47 3.05 -22.56
C LYS A 53 24.88 2.98 -21.10
N ILE A 54 24.66 1.85 -20.44
CA ILE A 54 24.88 1.74 -19.00
C ILE A 54 26.10 0.90 -18.69
N ARG A 55 27.00 1.46 -17.88
CA ARG A 55 28.10 0.73 -17.27
C ARG A 55 27.78 0.46 -15.81
N CYS A 56 27.53 -0.80 -15.46
CA CYS A 56 27.29 -1.26 -14.09
C CYS A 56 28.28 -2.38 -13.72
N ARG A 57 28.14 -2.96 -12.52
CA ARG A 57 28.97 -4.12 -12.14
C ARG A 57 28.44 -5.39 -12.83
N PRO A 58 29.30 -6.36 -13.19
CA PRO A 58 28.89 -7.58 -13.89
C PRO A 58 27.74 -8.36 -13.22
N ASP A 59 27.76 -8.48 -11.89
CA ASP A 59 26.72 -9.13 -11.09
C ASP A 59 25.33 -8.49 -11.25
N LYS A 60 25.26 -7.25 -11.74
CA LYS A 60 24.02 -6.48 -11.90
C LYS A 60 23.55 -6.35 -13.33
N HIS A 61 24.27 -6.90 -14.31
CA HIS A 61 23.89 -6.81 -15.72
C HIS A 61 22.45 -7.31 -15.94
N ILE A 62 22.05 -8.37 -15.26
CA ILE A 62 20.70 -8.95 -15.32
C ILE A 62 19.60 -7.91 -15.05
N LEU A 63 19.82 -6.96 -14.15
CA LEU A 63 18.84 -5.92 -13.78
C LEU A 63 18.51 -4.96 -14.93
N TYR A 64 19.45 -4.78 -15.87
CA TYR A 64 19.31 -3.83 -16.95
C TYR A 64 18.78 -4.48 -18.24
N LYS A 65 18.82 -5.81 -18.36
CA LYS A 65 18.31 -6.52 -19.56
C LYS A 65 16.85 -6.15 -19.89
N PRO A 66 15.89 -6.09 -18.92
CA PRO A 66 14.51 -5.73 -19.22
C PRO A 66 14.30 -4.31 -19.75
N THR A 67 15.31 -3.43 -19.62
CA THR A 67 15.22 -2.04 -20.10
C THR A 67 15.45 -1.93 -21.61
N GLY A 68 15.98 -2.98 -22.24
CA GLY A 68 16.34 -2.98 -23.67
C GLY A 68 17.58 -2.12 -24.02
N LEU A 69 18.23 -1.51 -23.04
CA LEU A 69 19.39 -0.65 -23.25
C LEU A 69 20.71 -1.44 -23.31
N GLU A 70 21.68 -0.87 -24.01
CA GLU A 70 23.02 -1.46 -24.15
C GLU A 70 23.80 -1.38 -22.83
N ILE A 71 24.40 -2.51 -22.43
CA ILE A 71 25.28 -2.61 -21.27
C ILE A 71 26.74 -2.55 -21.73
N ILE A 72 27.50 -1.59 -21.21
CA ILE A 72 28.92 -1.42 -21.51
C ILE A 72 29.74 -2.35 -20.63
N THR A 73 30.41 -3.33 -21.24
CA THR A 73 31.29 -4.28 -20.54
C THR A 73 32.75 -3.83 -20.51
N THR A 74 33.17 -2.93 -21.41
CA THR A 74 34.55 -2.47 -21.55
C THR A 74 34.84 -1.17 -20.80
N ASN A 75 36.12 -0.96 -20.45
CA ASN A 75 36.57 0.29 -19.86
C ASN A 75 36.61 1.39 -20.93
N GLN A 76 35.63 2.30 -20.94
CA GLN A 76 35.65 3.51 -21.75
C GLN A 76 36.10 4.73 -20.92
N ASN A 77 36.90 5.62 -21.51
CA ASN A 77 37.53 6.76 -20.82
C ASN A 77 36.58 7.95 -20.55
N HIS A 78 35.34 7.92 -21.07
CA HIS A 78 34.41 9.06 -21.00
C HIS A 78 33.06 8.75 -20.33
N VAL A 79 33.01 7.75 -19.43
CA VAL A 79 31.76 7.37 -18.76
C VAL A 79 31.51 8.26 -17.54
N GLN A 80 30.45 9.07 -17.58
CA GLN A 80 30.08 9.96 -16.47
C GLN A 80 29.39 9.19 -15.34
N ARG A 81 29.76 9.46 -14.09
CA ARG A 81 29.18 8.79 -12.91
C ARG A 81 27.88 9.47 -12.48
N HIS A 82 26.81 8.69 -12.35
CA HIS A 82 25.58 9.18 -11.74
C HIS A 82 25.72 9.35 -10.22
N PRO A 83 25.40 10.51 -9.64
CA PRO A 83 25.67 10.79 -8.23
C PRO A 83 24.72 10.08 -7.26
N TRP A 84 23.48 9.79 -7.67
CA TRP A 84 22.45 9.06 -6.91
C TRP A 84 22.32 9.48 -5.43
N LYS A 85 21.94 10.74 -5.22
CA LYS A 85 21.98 11.40 -3.90
C LYS A 85 20.70 11.17 -3.11
N HIS A 86 20.78 11.21 -1.78
CA HIS A 86 19.60 11.32 -0.94
C HIS A 86 18.93 12.69 -1.10
N PRO A 87 17.59 12.77 -0.99
CA PRO A 87 16.90 14.04 -1.05
C PRO A 87 17.21 14.91 0.16
N PRO A 88 17.29 16.24 0.00
CA PRO A 88 17.22 17.13 1.14
C PRO A 88 15.86 16.93 1.82
N ARG A 89 15.77 17.24 3.12
CA ARG A 89 14.48 17.23 3.80
C ARG A 89 13.63 18.35 3.21
N ILE A 90 12.53 17.98 2.55
CA ILE A 90 11.57 18.92 1.99
C ILE A 90 10.26 18.74 2.75
N ASP A 91 9.67 19.85 3.20
CA ASP A 91 8.41 19.86 3.96
C ASP A 91 7.16 19.61 3.10
N GLN A 92 7.34 19.45 1.79
CA GLN A 92 6.26 19.18 0.85
C GLN A 92 5.68 17.78 1.03
N LEU A 93 4.36 17.76 1.06
CA LEU A 93 3.51 16.60 1.25
C LEU A 93 3.24 15.86 -0.08
N HIS A 94 4.28 15.65 -0.90
CA HIS A 94 4.14 14.95 -2.18
C HIS A 94 4.90 13.60 -2.14
N PRO A 95 4.34 12.50 -2.70
CA PRO A 95 5.01 11.19 -2.72
C PRO A 95 6.46 11.19 -3.22
N TRP A 96 6.82 12.03 -4.20
CA TRP A 96 8.17 12.10 -4.76
C TRP A 96 9.15 12.99 -3.99
N SER A 97 8.67 13.98 -3.21
CA SER A 97 9.49 15.09 -2.69
C SER A 97 10.63 14.61 -1.78
N ASN A 98 10.37 13.56 -1.01
CA ASN A 98 11.35 12.92 -0.14
C ASN A 98 11.79 11.55 -0.67
N ASN A 99 11.40 11.18 -1.89
CA ASN A 99 11.75 9.91 -2.49
C ASN A 99 13.11 9.97 -3.19
N LYS A 100 14.04 9.10 -2.79
CA LYS A 100 15.39 9.04 -3.37
C LYS A 100 15.37 8.81 -4.86
N ALA A 101 14.52 7.91 -5.37
CA ALA A 101 14.49 7.59 -6.78
C ALA A 101 13.89 8.74 -7.61
N GLY A 102 12.73 9.28 -7.19
CA GLY A 102 12.09 10.42 -7.86
C GLY A 102 12.99 11.65 -7.95
N MET A 103 13.70 11.98 -6.87
CA MET A 103 14.63 13.11 -6.80
C MET A 103 15.89 12.99 -7.68
N ASN A 104 16.18 11.79 -8.18
CA ASN A 104 17.29 11.53 -9.08
C ASN A 104 16.85 11.42 -10.55
N LEU A 105 15.57 11.62 -10.87
CA LEU A 105 15.11 11.82 -12.24
C LEU A 105 15.68 13.13 -12.81
N SER A 106 15.99 13.15 -14.11
CA SER A 106 16.55 14.32 -14.82
C SER A 106 17.86 14.86 -14.23
N ARG A 107 18.56 14.09 -13.37
CA ARG A 107 19.84 14.52 -12.78
C ARG A 107 21.00 14.15 -13.67
N GLN A 108 21.88 15.13 -13.91
CA GLN A 108 23.13 14.92 -14.62
C GLN A 108 23.91 13.72 -14.02
N PRO A 109 24.45 12.82 -14.87
CA PRO A 109 24.63 12.96 -16.32
C PRO A 109 23.41 12.57 -17.19
N MET A 110 22.27 12.23 -16.58
CA MET A 110 21.06 11.92 -17.34
C MET A 110 20.53 13.17 -18.05
N PRO A 111 19.94 13.02 -19.26
CA PRO A 111 19.21 14.09 -19.92
C PRO A 111 18.06 14.62 -19.05
N GLU A 112 17.69 15.89 -19.25
CA GLU A 112 16.49 16.45 -18.63
C GLU A 112 15.25 15.97 -19.40
N ILE A 113 14.32 15.30 -18.69
CA ILE A 113 13.15 14.66 -19.30
C ILE A 113 11.80 15.17 -18.77
N GLY A 114 11.84 16.24 -17.97
CA GLY A 114 10.69 16.80 -17.25
C GLY A 114 10.98 16.96 -15.75
N GLU A 115 10.04 17.57 -15.04
CA GLU A 115 10.11 17.73 -13.59
C GLU A 115 9.62 16.45 -12.86
N PRO A 116 10.13 16.14 -11.65
CA PRO A 116 9.75 14.92 -10.94
C PRO A 116 8.25 14.75 -10.66
N ASP A 117 7.50 15.83 -10.50
CA ASP A 117 6.05 15.80 -10.30
C ASP A 117 5.29 15.32 -11.54
N GLU A 118 5.64 15.83 -12.71
CA GLU A 118 5.08 15.42 -14.00
C GLU A 118 5.40 13.96 -14.33
N LEU A 119 6.58 13.48 -13.89
CA LEU A 119 7.10 12.16 -14.20
C LEU A 119 6.68 11.08 -13.20
N TRP A 120 6.21 11.46 -12.01
CA TRP A 120 6.12 10.52 -10.88
C TRP A 120 5.17 9.36 -11.13
N ASP A 121 3.96 9.64 -11.64
CA ASP A 121 2.96 8.60 -11.88
C ASP A 121 3.39 7.67 -13.01
N GLU A 122 3.99 8.21 -14.07
CA GLU A 122 4.58 7.41 -15.15
C GLU A 122 5.71 6.52 -14.62
N TYR A 123 6.59 7.08 -13.78
CA TYR A 123 7.70 6.35 -13.17
C TYR A 123 7.20 5.19 -12.29
N CYS A 124 6.17 5.45 -11.48
CA CYS A 124 5.54 4.45 -10.64
C CYS A 124 4.78 3.38 -11.46
N ALA A 125 4.28 3.72 -12.64
CA ALA A 125 3.55 2.80 -13.51
C ALA A 125 4.45 1.86 -14.32
N ILE A 126 5.75 2.16 -14.46
CA ILE A 126 6.69 1.25 -15.13
C ILE A 126 6.67 -0.12 -14.44
N GLN A 127 6.70 -1.15 -15.26
CA GLN A 127 6.87 -2.54 -14.86
C GLN A 127 7.99 -3.14 -15.69
N LEU A 128 9.01 -3.67 -15.01
CA LEU A 128 10.09 -4.42 -15.65
C LEU A 128 9.89 -5.89 -15.31
N ASN A 129 9.63 -6.72 -16.33
CA ASN A 129 9.53 -8.16 -16.17
C ASN A 129 10.89 -8.82 -16.40
N ILE A 130 11.47 -9.41 -15.36
CA ILE A 130 12.76 -10.08 -15.45
C ILE A 130 12.67 -11.52 -15.95
N GLU A 131 11.51 -12.16 -15.83
CA GLU A 131 11.37 -13.60 -16.09
C GLU A 131 11.88 -14.03 -17.47
N PRO A 132 11.59 -13.32 -18.58
CA PRO A 132 12.09 -13.71 -19.91
C PRO A 132 13.62 -13.68 -20.03
N PHE A 133 14.32 -13.02 -19.11
CA PHE A 133 15.77 -12.81 -19.15
C PHE A 133 16.54 -13.74 -18.22
N LEU A 134 15.85 -14.54 -17.41
CA LEU A 134 16.43 -15.55 -16.52
C LEU A 134 16.74 -16.81 -17.33
N SER A 135 17.99 -17.26 -17.26
CA SER A 135 18.45 -18.45 -17.99
C SER A 135 17.80 -19.74 -17.51
N ASP A 136 17.59 -20.69 -18.44
CA ASP A 136 17.10 -22.03 -18.12
C ASP A 136 18.05 -22.76 -17.15
N LYS A 137 19.34 -22.48 -17.25
CA LYS A 137 20.35 -22.99 -16.32
C LYS A 137 20.05 -22.55 -14.88
N SER A 138 19.92 -21.25 -14.62
CA SER A 138 19.59 -20.75 -13.28
C SER A 138 18.25 -21.28 -12.79
N ARG A 139 17.25 -21.39 -13.67
CA ARG A 139 15.93 -21.98 -13.35
C ARG A 139 16.05 -23.44 -12.90
N ALA A 140 16.78 -24.26 -13.65
CA ALA A 140 16.97 -25.67 -13.33
C ALA A 140 17.76 -25.83 -12.01
N GLU A 141 18.84 -25.09 -11.86
CA GLU A 141 19.68 -25.15 -10.67
C GLU A 141 18.93 -24.72 -9.41
N VAL A 142 18.20 -23.60 -9.46
CA VAL A 142 17.41 -23.14 -8.31
C VAL A 142 16.25 -24.09 -8.01
N ARG A 143 15.58 -24.64 -9.04
CA ARG A 143 14.52 -25.62 -8.84
C ARG A 143 15.01 -26.83 -8.05
N LEU A 144 16.16 -27.41 -8.43
CA LEU A 144 16.75 -28.54 -7.73
C LEU A 144 17.03 -28.23 -6.24
N LEU A 145 17.38 -27.00 -5.90
CA LEU A 145 17.65 -26.60 -4.52
C LEU A 145 16.38 -26.50 -3.66
N ILE A 146 15.21 -26.28 -4.26
CA ILE A 146 13.96 -25.98 -3.53
C ILE A 146 12.84 -27.00 -3.73
N GLU A 147 13.00 -27.95 -4.65
CA GLU A 147 11.95 -28.90 -5.05
C GLU A 147 11.42 -29.73 -3.88
N GLU A 148 12.28 -30.14 -2.95
CA GLU A 148 11.91 -30.94 -1.78
C GLU A 148 11.47 -30.10 -0.58
N LEU A 149 11.51 -28.77 -0.67
CA LEU A 149 11.21 -27.89 0.47
C LEU A 149 9.69 -27.72 0.63
N PRO A 150 9.13 -27.91 1.84
CA PRO A 150 7.72 -27.64 2.11
C PRO A 150 7.33 -26.20 1.77
N ARG A 151 6.19 -26.04 1.09
CA ARG A 151 5.60 -24.73 0.79
C ARG A 151 4.66 -24.25 1.93
N PRO A 152 4.47 -22.94 2.10
CA PRO A 152 5.03 -21.84 1.29
C PRO A 152 6.54 -21.63 1.45
N LEU A 153 7.22 -21.17 0.40
CA LEU A 153 8.60 -20.71 0.45
C LEU A 153 8.65 -19.22 0.81
N ILE A 154 9.15 -18.91 2.00
CA ILE A 154 9.23 -17.56 2.55
C ILE A 154 10.70 -17.14 2.56
N LEU A 155 11.06 -16.15 1.74
CA LEU A 155 12.39 -15.57 1.74
C LEU A 155 12.48 -14.50 2.83
N LEU A 156 13.47 -14.58 3.71
CA LEU A 156 13.59 -13.67 4.85
C LEU A 156 14.96 -12.98 4.88
N HIS A 157 14.96 -11.64 4.84
CA HIS A 157 16.15 -10.82 4.82
C HIS A 157 16.11 -9.72 5.91
N THR A 158 16.82 -9.94 7.01
CA THR A 158 16.76 -9.05 8.20
C THR A 158 18.02 -8.21 8.44
N MET A 159 19.08 -8.41 7.64
CA MET A 159 20.40 -7.81 7.88
C MET A 159 20.96 -7.08 6.66
N GLY A 160 21.21 -5.78 6.82
CA GLY A 160 21.76 -4.89 5.78
C GLY A 160 23.17 -4.41 6.11
N ASN A 161 23.96 -4.15 5.07
CA ASN A 161 25.33 -3.63 5.21
C ASN A 161 25.39 -2.11 5.42
N SER A 162 24.44 -1.36 4.85
CA SER A 162 24.37 0.09 4.99
C SER A 162 23.48 0.48 6.16
N LEU A 163 23.96 1.40 7.02
CA LEU A 163 23.19 1.91 8.16
C LEU A 163 22.53 0.80 9.00
N PRO A 164 23.28 -0.24 9.45
CA PRO A 164 22.71 -1.41 10.09
C PRO A 164 21.85 -1.06 11.31
N ARG A 165 22.30 -0.09 12.14
CA ARG A 165 21.54 0.42 13.30
C ARG A 165 20.18 1.03 12.97
N ARG A 166 19.92 1.38 11.70
CA ARG A 166 18.67 2.01 11.27
C ARG A 166 17.72 1.05 10.55
N LYS A 167 18.25 -0.06 10.05
CA LYS A 167 17.54 -0.96 9.12
C LYS A 167 17.39 -2.37 9.65
N ASN A 168 18.38 -2.87 10.40
CA ASN A 168 18.41 -4.26 10.79
C ASN A 168 17.39 -4.53 11.89
N ILE A 169 16.89 -5.76 11.89
CA ILE A 169 16.07 -6.30 12.97
C ILE A 169 17.02 -6.96 13.97
N SER A 170 16.74 -6.83 15.26
CA SER A 170 17.55 -7.47 16.30
C SER A 170 17.51 -9.00 16.18
N PRO A 171 18.58 -9.70 16.60
CA PRO A 171 18.61 -11.16 16.65
C PRO A 171 17.41 -11.79 17.36
N GLU A 172 16.98 -11.19 18.49
CA GLU A 172 15.90 -11.70 19.34
C GLU A 172 14.56 -11.68 18.60
N ILE A 173 14.20 -10.53 18.04
CA ILE A 173 13.00 -10.35 17.21
C ILE A 173 13.05 -11.25 15.97
N THR A 174 14.24 -11.45 15.39
CA THR A 174 14.44 -12.33 14.23
C THR A 174 14.15 -13.79 14.58
N VAL A 175 14.68 -14.31 15.68
CA VAL A 175 14.43 -15.70 16.14
C VAL A 175 12.96 -15.91 16.47
N GLU A 176 12.35 -14.96 17.18
CA GLU A 176 10.93 -15.05 17.51
C GLU A 176 10.07 -15.02 16.23
N LEU A 177 10.42 -14.20 15.23
CA LEU A 177 9.74 -14.20 13.94
C LEU A 177 9.84 -15.56 13.23
N TYR A 178 11.00 -16.24 13.31
CA TYR A 178 11.11 -17.60 12.76
C TYR A 178 10.09 -18.53 13.40
N GLN A 179 10.00 -18.52 14.74
CA GLN A 179 9.09 -19.35 15.50
C GLN A 179 7.63 -19.06 15.11
N GLN A 180 7.22 -17.79 15.13
CA GLN A 180 5.84 -17.39 14.82
C GLN A 180 5.43 -17.77 13.39
N LEU A 181 6.35 -17.69 12.42
CA LEU A 181 6.10 -18.13 11.03
C LEU A 181 6.02 -19.67 10.92
N LEU A 182 6.88 -20.40 11.62
CA LEU A 182 6.88 -21.86 11.61
C LEU A 182 5.64 -22.47 12.30
N ASP A 183 5.07 -21.77 13.27
CA ASP A 183 3.87 -22.19 13.99
C ASP A 183 2.59 -21.94 13.19
N ARG A 184 2.56 -20.88 12.37
CA ARG A 184 1.38 -20.51 11.56
C ARG A 184 1.40 -21.08 10.14
N THR A 185 2.54 -21.58 9.68
CA THR A 185 2.69 -22.09 8.32
C THR A 185 3.36 -23.46 8.32
N SER A 186 3.01 -24.30 7.36
CA SER A 186 3.72 -25.55 7.06
C SER A 186 5.02 -25.32 6.26
N GLY A 187 5.34 -24.07 5.94
CA GLY A 187 6.32 -23.70 4.93
C GLY A 187 7.77 -23.75 5.39
N THR A 188 8.64 -23.32 4.47
CA THR A 188 10.08 -23.21 4.65
C THR A 188 10.51 -21.75 4.63
N ILE A 189 11.34 -21.37 5.59
CA ILE A 189 11.97 -20.05 5.67
C ILE A 189 13.37 -20.15 5.06
N ILE A 190 13.67 -19.34 4.05
CA ILE A 190 15.01 -19.24 3.45
C ILE A 190 15.62 -17.91 3.87
N LEU A 191 16.66 -17.98 4.69
CA LEU A 191 17.40 -16.84 5.22
C LEU A 191 18.36 -16.30 4.15
N LEU A 192 18.05 -15.10 3.66
CA LEU A 192 18.86 -14.40 2.66
C LEU A 192 19.96 -13.60 3.34
N ASP A 193 21.03 -14.25 3.78
CA ASP A 193 22.19 -13.57 4.34
C ASP A 193 23.48 -14.17 3.80
N TRP A 194 24.30 -13.32 3.18
CA TRP A 194 25.55 -13.72 2.55
C TRP A 194 26.72 -13.73 3.54
N ASP A 195 26.56 -13.04 4.67
CA ASP A 195 27.65 -12.75 5.61
C ASP A 195 27.52 -13.50 6.95
N ASN A 196 26.59 -14.47 7.06
CA ASN A 196 26.38 -15.31 8.26
C ASN A 196 26.12 -14.52 9.57
N ARG A 197 25.36 -13.43 9.49
CA ARG A 197 25.00 -12.52 10.60
C ARG A 197 23.65 -12.84 11.23
N VAL A 198 22.75 -13.48 10.48
CA VAL A 198 21.44 -13.87 11.02
C VAL A 198 21.57 -15.04 11.99
N PRO A 199 20.74 -15.10 13.06
CA PRO A 199 20.72 -16.23 13.97
C PRO A 199 20.46 -17.55 13.26
N ARG A 200 21.20 -18.60 13.64
CA ARG A 200 21.01 -19.96 13.12
C ARG A 200 20.06 -20.75 14.01
N THR A 201 19.38 -21.72 13.41
CA THR A 201 18.52 -22.68 14.11
C THR A 201 18.69 -24.07 13.49
N SER A 202 18.51 -25.11 14.29
CA SER A 202 18.58 -26.51 13.85
C SER A 202 17.28 -27.00 13.18
N ASN A 203 16.25 -26.16 13.11
CA ASN A 203 14.98 -26.53 12.50
C ASN A 203 15.16 -26.79 10.98
N LYS A 204 14.82 -28.00 10.53
CA LYS A 204 14.92 -28.40 9.13
C LYS A 204 13.97 -27.65 8.18
N ARG A 205 13.11 -26.75 8.64
CA ARG A 205 12.31 -25.85 7.79
C ARG A 205 12.91 -24.46 7.69
N VAL A 206 14.07 -24.22 8.31
CA VAL A 206 14.84 -23.00 8.13
C VAL A 206 16.11 -23.35 7.35
N ARG A 207 16.28 -22.69 6.21
CA ARG A 207 17.41 -22.87 5.30
C ARG A 207 18.20 -21.58 5.24
N HIS A 208 19.51 -21.68 5.09
CA HIS A 208 20.40 -20.56 4.95
C HIS A 208 21.03 -20.51 3.57
N LEU A 209 21.17 -19.31 3.03
CA LEU A 209 21.66 -19.12 1.67
C LEU A 209 23.06 -19.71 1.42
N THR A 210 23.98 -19.53 2.35
CA THR A 210 25.36 -19.99 2.23
C THR A 210 25.53 -21.49 2.47
N ASP A 211 24.82 -22.04 3.45
CA ASP A 211 25.02 -23.42 3.89
C ASP A 211 24.19 -24.41 3.06
N ASP A 212 22.94 -24.05 2.76
CA ASP A 212 21.99 -24.94 2.10
C ASP A 212 21.81 -24.63 0.61
N LEU A 213 22.02 -23.37 0.19
CA LEU A 213 21.78 -22.90 -1.18
C LEU A 213 23.07 -22.41 -1.89
N ARG A 214 24.25 -22.85 -1.42
CA ARG A 214 25.56 -22.65 -2.08
C ARG A 214 25.90 -21.19 -2.46
N CYS A 215 25.33 -20.20 -1.78
CA CYS A 215 25.53 -18.76 -2.04
C CYS A 215 25.14 -18.35 -3.48
N LEU A 216 23.87 -18.01 -3.68
CA LEU A 216 23.33 -17.64 -4.98
C LEU A 216 23.90 -16.32 -5.52
N ASN A 217 24.16 -16.28 -6.83
CA ASN A 217 24.42 -15.04 -7.57
C ASN A 217 23.12 -14.23 -7.78
N THR A 218 23.20 -13.05 -8.39
CA THR A 218 22.02 -12.16 -8.53
C THR A 218 20.94 -12.72 -9.46
N GLU A 219 21.31 -13.42 -10.53
CA GLU A 219 20.34 -14.06 -11.45
C GLU A 219 19.65 -15.25 -10.78
N GLU A 220 20.42 -16.08 -10.05
CA GLU A 220 19.87 -17.18 -9.25
C GLU A 220 18.97 -16.68 -8.12
N LEU A 221 19.34 -15.58 -7.44
CA LEU A 221 18.48 -14.95 -6.43
C LEU A 221 17.14 -14.48 -7.03
N LEU A 222 17.18 -13.79 -8.17
CA LEU A 222 15.96 -13.37 -8.87
C LEU A 222 15.11 -14.58 -9.29
N THR A 223 15.76 -15.65 -9.74
CA THR A 223 15.09 -16.91 -10.05
C THR A 223 14.41 -17.50 -8.82
N LEU A 224 15.11 -17.60 -7.69
CA LEU A 224 14.55 -18.05 -6.41
C LEU A 224 13.34 -17.19 -6.02
N MET A 225 13.45 -15.86 -6.14
CA MET A 225 12.34 -14.95 -5.84
C MET A 225 11.12 -15.25 -6.70
N THR A 226 11.27 -15.47 -8.02
CA THR A 226 10.14 -15.80 -8.91
C THR A 226 9.47 -17.15 -8.59
N MET A 227 10.18 -18.05 -7.90
CA MET A 227 9.67 -19.37 -7.49
C MET A 227 9.17 -19.40 -6.04
N SER A 228 9.30 -18.29 -5.31
CA SER A 228 8.92 -18.18 -3.90
C SER A 228 7.51 -17.62 -3.73
N ASP A 229 6.90 -17.86 -2.57
CA ASP A 229 5.53 -17.43 -2.27
C ASP A 229 5.47 -16.05 -1.59
N LEU A 230 6.50 -15.71 -0.81
CA LEU A 230 6.60 -14.44 -0.09
C LEU A 230 8.05 -14.03 0.11
N LEU A 231 8.33 -12.73 0.02
CA LEU A 231 9.57 -12.13 0.52
C LEU A 231 9.29 -11.21 1.71
N ILE A 232 10.02 -11.37 2.80
CA ILE A 232 10.02 -10.47 3.94
C ILE A 232 11.41 -9.86 4.04
N GLY A 233 11.52 -8.53 3.97
CA GLY A 233 12.83 -7.87 3.90
C GLY A 233 12.86 -6.48 4.50
N ILE A 234 14.02 -6.08 5.01
CA ILE A 234 14.30 -4.68 5.40
C ILE A 234 14.59 -3.80 4.17
N ASP A 235 14.84 -2.50 4.36
CA ASP A 235 15.26 -1.53 3.33
C ASP A 235 16.62 -1.88 2.69
N SER A 236 16.66 -2.91 1.85
CA SER A 236 17.87 -3.42 1.23
C SER A 236 17.59 -4.06 -0.13
N GLY A 237 18.66 -4.45 -0.83
CA GLY A 237 18.63 -4.99 -2.18
C GLY A 237 17.52 -6.03 -2.44
N PRO A 238 17.45 -7.14 -1.67
CA PRO A 238 16.42 -8.16 -1.84
C PRO A 238 14.98 -7.64 -1.83
N LEU A 239 14.63 -6.72 -0.90
CA LEU A 239 13.29 -6.12 -0.87
C LEU A 239 13.01 -5.35 -2.17
N HIS A 240 13.96 -4.54 -2.62
CA HIS A 240 13.78 -3.73 -3.83
C HIS A 240 13.72 -4.59 -5.10
N LEU A 241 14.44 -5.71 -5.17
CA LEU A 241 14.40 -6.65 -6.30
C LEU A 241 13.00 -7.21 -6.58
N THR A 242 12.11 -7.24 -5.58
CA THR A 242 10.71 -7.66 -5.77
C THR A 242 9.97 -6.80 -6.80
N ARG A 243 10.49 -5.62 -7.15
CA ARG A 243 9.98 -4.80 -8.25
C ARG A 243 10.01 -5.49 -9.61
N TYR A 244 10.88 -6.48 -9.78
CA TYR A 244 11.07 -7.23 -11.01
C TYR A 244 10.34 -8.56 -11.05
N THR A 245 9.77 -8.98 -9.93
CA THR A 245 9.10 -10.27 -9.80
C THR A 245 7.64 -10.08 -9.43
N ASN A 246 6.86 -11.14 -9.67
CA ASN A 246 5.48 -11.20 -9.25
C ASN A 246 5.29 -11.55 -7.77
N THR A 247 6.37 -11.87 -7.05
CA THR A 247 6.40 -12.32 -5.66
C THR A 247 5.80 -11.28 -4.72
N PRO A 248 4.77 -11.61 -3.92
CA PRO A 248 4.32 -10.78 -2.82
C PRO A 248 5.45 -10.45 -1.85
N ALA A 249 5.41 -9.27 -1.23
CA ALA A 249 6.49 -8.85 -0.33
C ALA A 249 6.01 -8.06 0.89
N ILE A 250 6.70 -8.21 2.01
CA ILE A 250 6.59 -7.38 3.20
C ILE A 250 7.90 -6.64 3.40
N GLY A 251 7.85 -5.31 3.35
CA GLY A 251 8.98 -4.45 3.71
C GLY A 251 8.91 -4.05 5.18
N ILE A 252 9.95 -4.29 5.95
CA ILE A 252 10.04 -3.96 7.39
C ILE A 252 10.90 -2.70 7.57
N TRP A 253 10.36 -1.70 8.25
CA TRP A 253 10.94 -0.36 8.33
C TRP A 253 11.05 0.15 9.78
N THR A 254 12.27 0.11 10.32
CA THR A 254 12.54 0.61 11.69
C THR A 254 12.66 2.14 11.72
N HIS A 255 13.75 2.70 11.17
CA HIS A 255 14.02 4.16 11.21
C HIS A 255 13.96 4.84 9.84
N HIS A 256 13.61 4.10 8.81
CA HIS A 256 13.37 4.58 7.47
C HIS A 256 11.87 4.60 7.20
N PHE A 257 11.44 5.32 6.16
CA PHE A 257 10.05 5.36 5.76
C PHE A 257 9.94 4.92 4.31
N PRO A 258 8.97 4.04 3.95
CA PRO A 258 8.91 3.45 2.61
C PRO A 258 8.93 4.48 1.49
N SER A 259 8.14 5.56 1.62
CA SER A 259 8.05 6.60 0.60
C SER A 259 9.36 7.35 0.32
N HIS A 260 10.40 7.19 1.16
CA HIS A 260 11.71 7.78 0.91
C HIS A 260 12.62 6.90 0.07
N PHE A 261 12.38 5.58 0.05
CA PHE A 261 13.34 4.60 -0.47
C PHE A 261 12.73 3.58 -1.43
N THR A 262 11.40 3.50 -1.54
CA THR A 262 10.70 2.61 -2.48
C THR A 262 9.77 3.35 -3.40
N LEU A 263 9.23 2.64 -4.39
CA LEU A 263 8.11 3.08 -5.21
C LEU A 263 6.85 2.30 -4.80
N PRO A 264 5.65 2.90 -4.88
CA PRO A 264 4.37 2.20 -4.72
C PRO A 264 4.33 0.89 -5.51
N ARG A 265 4.02 -0.23 -4.84
CA ARG A 265 3.88 -1.54 -5.48
C ARG A 265 2.71 -2.28 -4.86
N GLU A 266 1.74 -2.65 -5.70
CA GLU A 266 0.46 -3.23 -5.26
C GLU A 266 0.59 -4.59 -4.56
N ARG A 267 1.67 -5.32 -4.82
CA ARG A 267 2.00 -6.60 -4.17
C ARG A 267 2.97 -6.48 -3.00
N THR A 268 3.29 -5.27 -2.57
CA THR A 268 4.15 -5.04 -1.42
C THR A 268 3.35 -4.37 -0.32
N LEU A 269 3.36 -4.99 0.86
CA LEU A 269 2.92 -4.39 2.12
C LEU A 269 4.16 -3.80 2.83
N HIS A 270 4.01 -2.68 3.52
CA HIS A 270 5.08 -2.08 4.29
C HIS A 270 4.68 -1.93 5.75
N THR A 271 5.52 -2.41 6.68
CA THR A 271 5.29 -2.25 8.12
C THR A 271 6.23 -1.21 8.69
N VAL A 272 5.70 -0.27 9.46
CA VAL A 272 6.48 0.78 10.15
C VAL A 272 6.13 0.79 11.64
N ILE A 273 7.04 1.26 12.48
CA ILE A 273 6.79 1.44 13.91
C ILE A 273 6.10 2.80 14.12
N ARG A 274 4.86 2.83 14.65
CA ARG A 274 4.05 4.06 14.80
C ARG A 274 4.78 5.16 15.55
N ALA A 275 5.48 4.82 16.63
CA ALA A 275 6.24 5.76 17.45
C ALA A 275 7.36 6.48 16.66
N LEU A 276 7.91 5.81 15.64
CA LEU A 276 8.95 6.35 14.76
C LEU A 276 8.36 7.00 13.50
N ALA A 277 7.23 6.47 13.02
CA ALA A 277 6.48 6.97 11.88
C ALA A 277 5.76 8.30 12.18
N GLY A 278 5.29 8.53 13.42
CA GLY A 278 4.58 9.75 13.82
C GLY A 278 5.42 11.04 13.77
N LYS A 279 6.75 10.93 13.66
CA LYS A 279 7.62 12.07 13.35
C LYS A 279 7.69 12.40 11.86
N ASN A 280 7.27 11.47 11.00
CA ASN A 280 7.26 11.65 9.56
C ASN A 280 5.90 12.21 9.12
N LYS A 281 5.93 13.33 8.40
CA LYS A 281 4.76 14.00 7.80
C LYS A 281 4.08 13.18 6.69
N THR A 282 4.43 11.91 6.55
CA THR A 282 4.10 11.04 5.41
C THR A 282 3.02 10.00 5.73
N ARG A 283 2.32 10.13 6.86
CA ARG A 283 1.18 9.23 7.19
C ARG A 283 0.11 9.18 6.10
N GLN A 284 -0.09 10.31 5.44
CA GLN A 284 -0.99 10.40 4.30
C GLN A 284 -0.59 9.49 3.11
N LEU A 285 0.67 9.05 3.07
CA LEU A 285 1.18 8.12 2.05
C LEU A 285 0.91 6.65 2.39
N ARG A 286 0.14 6.35 3.44
CA ARG A 286 -0.21 4.98 3.81
C ARG A 286 -0.87 4.24 2.64
N THR A 287 -1.96 4.74 2.07
CA THR A 287 -2.68 4.03 0.98
C THR A 287 -1.82 3.84 -0.27
N PRO A 288 -1.12 4.87 -0.81
CA PRO A 288 -0.31 4.66 -2.00
C PRO A 288 0.83 3.63 -1.81
N PHE A 289 1.36 3.48 -0.59
CA PHE A 289 2.49 2.60 -0.30
C PHE A 289 2.10 1.34 0.48
N ASN A 290 0.80 1.06 0.67
CA ASN A 290 0.31 -0.08 1.45
C ASN A 290 0.97 -0.20 2.84
N ILE A 291 1.05 0.92 3.56
CA ILE A 291 1.71 0.99 4.88
C ILE A 291 0.74 0.60 6.00
N VAL A 292 1.19 -0.30 6.87
CA VAL A 292 0.62 -0.66 8.15
C VAL A 292 1.52 -0.15 9.28
N GLU A 293 0.93 0.47 10.30
CA GLU A 293 1.69 0.96 11.45
C GLU A 293 1.48 0.05 12.66
N GLN A 294 2.58 -0.46 13.24
CA GLN A 294 2.53 -1.18 14.50
C GLN A 294 2.45 -0.19 15.66
N THR A 295 1.42 -0.33 16.49
CA THR A 295 0.93 0.73 17.38
C THR A 295 1.62 0.77 18.74
N THR A 296 2.35 -0.28 19.07
CA THR A 296 2.96 -0.54 20.38
C THR A 296 4.48 -0.69 20.26
N GLY A 297 5.19 -0.20 21.27
CA GLY A 297 6.64 -0.42 21.40
C GLY A 297 7.56 0.45 20.55
N SER A 298 8.85 0.10 20.59
CA SER A 298 9.94 0.75 19.85
C SER A 298 10.61 -0.16 18.81
N GLU A 299 10.11 -1.40 18.72
CA GLU A 299 10.57 -2.44 17.80
C GLU A 299 9.35 -3.06 17.12
N HIS A 300 9.59 -3.89 16.11
CA HIS A 300 8.51 -4.62 15.47
C HIS A 300 8.07 -5.82 16.29
N GLU A 301 6.76 -6.07 16.36
CA GLU A 301 6.22 -7.25 17.02
C GLU A 301 6.20 -8.46 16.06
N PRO A 302 6.93 -9.56 16.38
CA PRO A 302 7.02 -10.74 15.53
C PRO A 302 5.67 -11.38 15.22
N GLY A 303 4.77 -11.45 16.22
CA GLY A 303 3.42 -12.01 16.04
C GLY A 303 2.63 -11.27 14.97
N ILE A 304 2.59 -9.93 15.02
CA ILE A 304 1.92 -9.11 14.01
C ILE A 304 2.56 -9.31 12.62
N LEU A 305 3.90 -9.35 12.54
CA LEU A 305 4.58 -9.60 11.26
C LEU A 305 4.21 -10.98 10.67
N ALA A 306 4.11 -12.01 11.51
CA ALA A 306 3.72 -13.34 11.09
C ALA A 306 2.25 -13.38 10.64
N ASP A 307 1.33 -12.73 11.35
CA ASP A 307 -0.09 -12.64 10.97
C ASP A 307 -0.26 -11.95 9.62
N LEU A 308 0.45 -10.84 9.39
CA LEU A 308 0.47 -10.15 8.09
C LEU A 308 1.07 -11.03 6.99
N SER A 309 2.07 -11.86 7.32
CA SER A 309 2.69 -12.79 6.37
C SER A 309 1.72 -13.88 5.93
N VAL A 310 0.94 -14.43 6.86
CA VAL A 310 -0.11 -15.42 6.56
C VAL A 310 -1.14 -14.82 5.61
N ARG A 311 -1.65 -13.62 5.89
CA ARG A 311 -2.62 -12.96 5.00
C ARG A 311 -2.07 -12.67 3.61
N MET A 312 -0.78 -12.32 3.50
CA MET A 312 -0.10 -12.13 2.21
C MET A 312 0.05 -13.43 1.40
N LEU A 313 -0.02 -14.59 2.07
CA LEU A 313 0.04 -15.92 1.45
C LEU A 313 -1.36 -16.47 1.12
N GLU A 314 -2.39 -15.98 1.79
CA GLU A 314 -3.78 -16.38 1.60
C GLU A 314 -4.41 -15.74 0.35
N LYS A 315 -5.62 -16.19 0.02
CA LYS A 315 -6.44 -15.53 -1.00
C LYS A 315 -6.81 -14.12 -0.48
N PRO A 316 -6.68 -13.06 -1.31
CA PRO A 316 -7.14 -11.74 -0.92
C PRO A 316 -8.62 -11.74 -0.51
N ARG A 317 -8.98 -10.86 0.42
CA ARG A 317 -10.31 -10.78 1.02
C ARG A 317 -11.24 -9.82 0.27
N TYR A 318 -10.75 -8.64 -0.10
CA TYR A 318 -11.54 -7.57 -0.72
C TYR A 318 -11.09 -7.25 -2.16
N LEU A 319 -9.80 -7.39 -2.45
CA LEU A 319 -9.21 -7.02 -3.74
C LEU A 319 -8.76 -8.24 -4.55
N THR A 320 -8.11 -8.00 -5.69
CA THR A 320 -7.55 -9.07 -6.53
C THR A 320 -6.16 -9.51 -6.08
N LYS A 321 -5.68 -10.68 -6.53
CA LYS A 321 -4.34 -11.20 -6.18
C LYS A 321 -3.18 -10.29 -6.63
N SER A 322 -3.39 -9.48 -7.67
CA SER A 322 -2.44 -8.43 -8.07
C SER A 322 -2.29 -7.30 -7.07
N LEU A 323 -3.27 -7.14 -6.17
CA LEU A 323 -3.36 -6.07 -5.18
C LEU A 323 -3.20 -6.59 -3.74
N ILE A 324 -2.61 -7.78 -3.53
CA ILE A 324 -2.54 -8.42 -2.22
C ILE A 324 -1.91 -7.53 -1.12
N GLY A 325 -0.95 -6.67 -1.46
CA GLY A 325 -0.38 -5.74 -0.49
C GLY A 325 -1.37 -4.68 -0.02
N ALA A 326 -2.17 -4.13 -0.95
CA ALA A 326 -3.24 -3.19 -0.63
C ALA A 326 -4.39 -3.89 0.11
N ASP A 327 -4.69 -5.14 -0.24
CA ASP A 327 -5.74 -5.93 0.39
C ASP A 327 -5.44 -6.17 1.87
N VAL A 328 -4.25 -6.66 2.18
CA VAL A 328 -3.82 -6.91 3.57
C VAL A 328 -3.73 -5.60 4.36
N GLN A 329 -3.37 -4.48 3.72
CA GLN A 329 -3.47 -3.17 4.36
C GLN A 329 -4.91 -2.83 4.72
N LEU A 330 -5.87 -2.97 3.80
CA LEU A 330 -7.28 -2.68 4.06
C LEU A 330 -7.83 -3.54 5.20
N GLN A 331 -7.53 -4.85 5.20
CA GLN A 331 -7.90 -5.75 6.30
C GLN A 331 -7.37 -5.22 7.64
N LYS A 332 -6.12 -4.76 7.68
CA LYS A 332 -5.54 -4.19 8.90
C LYS A 332 -6.21 -2.89 9.33
N ILE A 333 -6.57 -2.03 8.38
CA ILE A 333 -7.30 -0.78 8.68
C ILE A 333 -8.69 -1.10 9.25
N VAL A 334 -9.39 -2.10 8.69
CA VAL A 334 -10.69 -2.57 9.18
C VAL A 334 -10.57 -3.08 10.62
N GLU A 335 -9.55 -3.88 10.94
CA GLU A 335 -9.30 -4.37 12.31
C GLU A 335 -8.98 -3.25 13.30
N GLU A 336 -8.22 -2.24 12.89
CA GLU A 336 -7.90 -1.10 13.75
C GLU A 336 -9.13 -0.26 14.09
N HIS A 337 -10.21 -0.37 13.31
CA HIS A 337 -11.48 0.32 13.55
C HIS A 337 -12.25 -0.19 14.79
N ASP A 338 -11.79 -1.27 15.41
CA ASP A 338 -12.38 -1.87 16.61
C ASP A 338 -11.80 -1.34 17.93
N GLN A 339 -10.64 -0.68 17.88
CA GLN A 339 -9.88 -0.37 19.08
C GLN A 339 -10.50 0.83 19.81
N ARG A 340 -11.21 0.55 20.92
CA ARG A 340 -11.47 1.45 22.08
C ARG A 340 -12.75 2.30 22.11
N VAL A 341 -13.93 1.70 21.92
CA VAL A 341 -15.17 2.31 22.43
C VAL A 341 -15.85 1.37 23.43
N PHE A 342 -16.20 1.89 24.61
CA PHE A 342 -16.78 1.14 25.71
C PHE A 342 -18.05 0.39 25.27
N GLY A 343 -17.97 -0.95 25.26
CA GLY A 343 -19.12 -1.86 25.41
C GLY A 343 -19.56 -2.68 24.20
N HIS A 344 -19.18 -2.34 22.96
CA HIS A 344 -19.48 -3.15 21.77
C HIS A 344 -18.28 -3.10 20.81
N GLN A 345 -17.68 -4.26 20.51
CA GLN A 345 -16.40 -4.44 19.79
C GLN A 345 -16.61 -5.34 18.55
N ASP A 346 -17.35 -4.86 17.57
CA ASP A 346 -17.62 -5.60 16.33
C ASP A 346 -17.62 -4.71 15.08
N ASN A 347 -17.16 -3.46 15.18
CA ASN A 347 -17.11 -2.54 14.04
C ASN A 347 -16.30 -3.10 12.87
N HIS A 348 -15.17 -3.74 13.19
CA HIS A 348 -14.35 -4.43 12.21
C HIS A 348 -15.13 -5.54 11.49
N GLN A 349 -15.97 -6.31 12.20
CA GLN A 349 -16.78 -7.39 11.59
C GLN A 349 -17.84 -6.84 10.64
N GLY A 350 -18.46 -5.72 11.02
CA GLY A 350 -19.38 -5.01 10.14
C GLY A 350 -18.69 -4.54 8.87
N PHE A 351 -17.60 -3.77 8.97
CA PHE A 351 -16.90 -3.30 7.77
C PHE A 351 -16.34 -4.43 6.92
N ASP A 352 -15.87 -5.49 7.56
CA ASP A 352 -15.39 -6.69 6.89
C ASP A 352 -16.48 -7.34 6.04
N LEU A 353 -17.66 -7.59 6.64
CA LEU A 353 -18.80 -8.11 5.90
C LEU A 353 -19.27 -7.14 4.82
N LEU A 354 -19.32 -5.84 5.11
CA LEU A 354 -19.74 -4.83 4.14
C LEU A 354 -18.88 -4.87 2.89
N PHE A 355 -17.55 -4.90 3.02
CA PHE A 355 -16.66 -4.98 1.86
C PHE A 355 -16.76 -6.31 1.12
N GLU A 356 -16.93 -7.43 1.83
CA GLU A 356 -17.20 -8.71 1.16
C GLU A 356 -18.47 -8.66 0.32
N GLU A 357 -19.57 -8.11 0.84
CA GLU A 357 -20.82 -8.00 0.11
C GLU A 357 -20.70 -7.03 -1.07
N ILE A 358 -19.96 -5.92 -0.92
CA ILE A 358 -19.67 -5.02 -2.04
C ILE A 358 -18.97 -5.78 -3.18
N VAL A 359 -17.93 -6.55 -2.86
CA VAL A 359 -17.14 -7.28 -3.86
C VAL A 359 -17.94 -8.39 -4.53
N LYS A 360 -18.92 -8.98 -3.83
CA LYS A 360 -19.84 -9.99 -4.38
C LYS A 360 -20.84 -9.39 -5.36
N HIS A 361 -21.24 -8.13 -5.18
CA HIS A 361 -22.40 -7.55 -5.85
C HIS A 361 -22.08 -6.47 -6.88
N PHE A 362 -20.95 -5.78 -6.77
CA PHE A 362 -20.66 -4.60 -7.59
C PHE A 362 -19.24 -4.64 -8.15
N GLU A 363 -19.07 -4.36 -9.45
CA GLU A 363 -17.74 -4.22 -10.04
C GLU A 363 -17.12 -2.83 -9.79
N ALA A 364 -17.97 -1.79 -9.71
CA ALA A 364 -17.55 -0.40 -9.53
C ALA A 364 -18.59 0.37 -8.68
N PRO A 365 -18.62 0.15 -7.35
CA PRO A 365 -19.70 0.63 -6.49
C PRO A 365 -19.73 2.17 -6.40
N VAL A 366 -20.94 2.72 -6.34
CA VAL A 366 -21.21 4.08 -5.90
C VAL A 366 -21.60 4.03 -4.41
N ILE A 367 -20.65 4.41 -3.56
CA ILE A 367 -20.83 4.46 -2.11
C ILE A 367 -21.22 5.88 -1.73
N VAL A 368 -22.40 6.07 -1.14
CA VAL A 368 -22.85 7.35 -0.60
C VAL A 368 -22.74 7.33 0.92
N GLU A 369 -22.02 8.29 1.47
CA GLU A 369 -21.79 8.47 2.90
C GLU A 369 -22.48 9.74 3.39
N THR A 370 -23.42 9.64 4.34
CA THR A 370 -23.90 10.81 5.09
C THR A 370 -23.09 10.95 6.36
N GLY A 371 -22.42 12.10 6.55
CA GLY A 371 -21.37 12.21 7.56
C GLY A 371 -19.99 11.98 6.98
N MET A 372 -18.98 12.51 7.65
CA MET A 372 -17.64 12.60 7.07
C MET A 372 -16.55 12.50 8.13
N ILE A 373 -15.36 12.15 7.66
CA ILE A 373 -14.11 12.17 8.40
C ILE A 373 -13.95 13.42 9.31
N LYS A 374 -13.51 13.21 10.56
CA LYS A 374 -13.34 14.26 11.58
C LYS A 374 -11.88 14.66 11.81
N PRO A 375 -11.64 15.83 12.45
CA PRO A 375 -10.29 16.23 12.81
C PRO A 375 -9.66 15.22 13.74
N LYS A 376 -8.41 14.86 13.43
CA LYS A 376 -7.58 13.85 14.10
C LYS A 376 -7.75 12.50 13.42
N GLU A 377 -6.62 11.91 13.00
CA GLU A 377 -6.54 10.49 12.63
C GLU A 377 -6.88 9.65 13.86
N ASN A 378 -8.16 9.63 14.21
CA ASN A 378 -8.69 8.85 15.30
C ASN A 378 -9.38 7.65 14.70
N TRP A 379 -8.65 6.55 14.65
CA TRP A 379 -9.17 5.24 14.29
C TRP A 379 -10.09 4.68 15.39
N GLU A 380 -10.07 5.29 16.59
CA GLU A 380 -10.99 4.96 17.67
C GLU A 380 -12.38 5.56 17.35
N GLY A 381 -13.27 4.75 16.76
CA GLY A 381 -14.66 5.09 16.43
C GLY A 381 -14.94 5.41 14.96
N ALA A 382 -16.21 5.67 14.62
CA ALA A 382 -16.76 5.79 13.25
C ALA A 382 -16.31 7.02 12.44
N THR A 383 -15.20 7.67 12.78
CA THR A 383 -14.84 9.01 12.27
C THR A 383 -13.85 9.02 11.11
N PHE A 384 -13.58 7.87 10.48
CA PHE A 384 -12.61 7.74 9.38
C PHE A 384 -13.11 6.86 8.22
N SER A 385 -14.42 6.61 8.13
CA SER A 385 -15.07 5.80 7.11
C SER A 385 -14.87 6.36 5.69
N THR A 386 -14.93 7.69 5.48
CA THR A 386 -14.63 8.32 4.18
C THR A 386 -13.29 7.88 3.60
N TYR A 387 -12.25 7.83 4.44
CA TYR A 387 -10.92 7.39 4.00
C TYR A 387 -10.90 5.89 3.73
N LEU A 388 -11.55 5.08 4.58
CA LEU A 388 -11.61 3.63 4.41
C LEU A 388 -12.31 3.25 3.08
N PHE A 389 -13.48 3.84 2.80
CA PHE A 389 -14.17 3.67 1.52
C PHE A 389 -13.34 4.20 0.36
N GLY A 390 -12.74 5.39 0.50
CA GLY A 390 -11.92 5.98 -0.55
C GLY A 390 -10.67 5.15 -0.86
N ALA A 391 -10.02 4.57 0.16
CA ALA A 391 -8.89 3.65 0.01
C ALA A 391 -9.32 2.38 -0.73
N PHE A 392 -10.45 1.77 -0.34
CA PHE A 392 -11.04 0.64 -1.05
C PHE A 392 -11.34 0.98 -2.52
N CYS A 393 -12.15 2.01 -2.80
CA CYS A 393 -12.54 2.38 -4.17
C CYS A 393 -11.35 2.82 -5.03
N SER A 394 -10.31 3.42 -4.46
CA SER A 394 -9.10 3.81 -5.21
C SER A 394 -8.32 2.62 -5.78
N LYS A 395 -8.56 1.41 -5.25
CA LYS A 395 -7.89 0.16 -5.64
C LYS A 395 -8.83 -0.82 -6.33
N TYR A 396 -10.05 -0.96 -5.80
CA TYR A 396 -11.08 -1.86 -6.32
C TYR A 396 -11.72 -1.30 -7.60
N GLY A 397 -11.93 0.02 -7.66
CA GLY A 397 -12.83 0.66 -8.61
C GLY A 397 -14.07 1.23 -7.89
N GLY A 398 -14.83 2.06 -8.59
CA GLY A 398 -15.99 2.77 -8.03
C GLY A 398 -15.68 4.18 -7.54
N ARG A 399 -16.63 4.78 -6.82
CA ARG A 399 -16.53 6.14 -6.26
C ARG A 399 -17.27 6.27 -4.93
N VAL A 400 -16.83 7.24 -4.14
CA VAL A 400 -17.41 7.60 -2.84
C VAL A 400 -17.94 9.03 -2.93
N GLU A 401 -19.21 9.22 -2.64
CA GLU A 401 -19.85 10.52 -2.49
C GLU A 401 -20.08 10.78 -0.99
N SER A 402 -19.26 11.63 -0.38
CA SER A 402 -19.35 11.93 1.06
C SER A 402 -19.89 13.34 1.28
N VAL A 403 -20.96 13.46 2.06
CA VAL A 403 -21.65 14.74 2.32
C VAL A 403 -21.66 15.12 3.79
N THR A 404 -21.39 16.38 4.09
CA THR A 404 -21.50 16.94 5.45
C THR A 404 -21.75 18.44 5.43
N LEU A 405 -22.40 18.96 6.48
CA LEU A 405 -22.55 20.41 6.71
C LEU A 405 -21.28 21.06 7.32
N SER A 406 -20.32 20.25 7.77
CA SER A 406 -19.08 20.73 8.38
C SER A 406 -18.07 21.16 7.32
N GLU A 407 -17.95 22.47 7.06
CA GLU A 407 -16.96 23.04 6.15
C GLU A 407 -15.53 22.57 6.48
N TRP A 408 -15.25 22.43 7.78
CA TRP A 408 -13.96 21.98 8.27
C TRP A 408 -13.69 20.51 7.90
N SER A 409 -14.68 19.62 8.04
CA SER A 409 -14.57 18.22 7.63
C SER A 409 -14.36 18.11 6.12
N CYS A 410 -15.05 18.92 5.32
CA CYS A 410 -14.83 18.99 3.87
C CYS A 410 -13.39 19.39 3.54
N LYS A 411 -12.85 20.44 4.19
CA LYS A 411 -11.45 20.84 4.00
C LYS A 411 -10.48 19.71 4.34
N PHE A 412 -10.72 19.00 5.44
CA PHE A 412 -9.88 17.87 5.85
C PHE A 412 -9.98 16.68 4.88
N ALA A 413 -11.18 16.29 4.46
CA ALA A 413 -11.41 15.21 3.50
C ALA A 413 -10.74 15.52 2.14
N ASN A 414 -10.80 16.78 1.69
CA ASN A 414 -10.15 17.21 0.46
C ASN A 414 -8.62 17.06 0.49
N LEU A 415 -7.97 17.10 1.66
CA LEU A 415 -6.53 16.80 1.76
C LEU A 415 -6.22 15.34 1.41
N TRP A 416 -7.13 14.42 1.74
CA TRP A 416 -6.98 12.99 1.44
C TRP A 416 -7.41 12.64 0.02
N ARG A 417 -8.36 13.40 -0.55
CA ARG A 417 -8.88 13.18 -1.90
C ARG A 417 -7.79 13.10 -2.96
N GLU A 418 -6.79 13.99 -2.89
CA GLU A 418 -5.68 14.02 -3.84
C GLU A 418 -4.87 12.72 -3.83
N LEU A 419 -4.78 12.05 -2.68
CA LEU A 419 -4.04 10.80 -2.50
C LEU A 419 -4.85 9.57 -2.94
N LEU A 420 -6.18 9.71 -3.00
CA LEU A 420 -7.13 8.65 -3.35
C LEU A 420 -7.56 8.72 -4.83
N LYS A 421 -6.82 9.44 -5.68
CA LYS A 421 -6.95 9.44 -7.15
C LYS A 421 -8.37 9.73 -7.67
N LYS A 422 -9.05 10.71 -7.07
CA LYS A 422 -10.43 11.13 -7.43
C LYS A 422 -11.51 10.08 -7.16
N SER A 423 -11.24 8.99 -6.43
CA SER A 423 -12.29 8.05 -6.02
C SER A 423 -13.26 8.64 -5.00
N VAL A 424 -12.95 9.81 -4.43
CA VAL A 424 -13.78 10.47 -3.41
C VAL A 424 -14.23 11.85 -3.91
N CYS A 425 -15.52 12.11 -3.80
CA CYS A 425 -16.16 13.40 -3.98
C CYS A 425 -16.69 13.87 -2.62
N VAL A 426 -16.47 15.15 -2.32
CA VAL A 426 -16.75 15.75 -1.01
C VAL A 426 -17.74 16.89 -1.23
N HIS A 427 -18.90 16.81 -0.58
CA HIS A 427 -20.00 17.76 -0.73
C HIS A 427 -20.26 18.52 0.58
N HIS A 428 -20.28 19.84 0.50
CA HIS A 428 -20.64 20.72 1.62
C HIS A 428 -22.11 21.13 1.51
N GLU A 429 -23.00 20.23 1.91
CA GLU A 429 -24.45 20.41 1.78
C GLU A 429 -25.20 19.69 2.92
N HIS A 430 -26.49 20.01 3.10
CA HIS A 430 -27.39 19.20 3.91
C HIS A 430 -27.61 17.83 3.26
N ALA A 431 -27.53 16.75 4.05
CA ALA A 431 -27.57 15.38 3.53
C ALA A 431 -28.85 15.10 2.72
N CYS A 432 -30.04 15.47 3.20
CA CYS A 432 -31.29 15.27 2.46
C CYS A 432 -31.30 16.00 1.10
N SER A 433 -30.87 17.27 1.06
CA SER A 433 -30.82 18.04 -0.19
C SER A 433 -29.87 17.43 -1.21
N PHE A 434 -28.69 16.99 -0.75
CA PHE A 434 -27.75 16.27 -1.58
C PHE A 434 -28.35 14.95 -2.11
N LEU A 435 -28.95 14.14 -1.23
CA LEU A 435 -29.56 12.86 -1.60
C LEU A 435 -30.72 13.02 -2.58
N ASP A 436 -31.55 14.05 -2.40
CA ASP A 436 -32.65 14.39 -3.32
C ASP A 436 -32.13 14.77 -4.72
N SER A 437 -30.92 15.35 -4.80
CA SER A 437 -30.29 15.77 -6.06
C SER A 437 -29.67 14.62 -6.87
N LEU A 438 -29.46 13.45 -6.26
CA LEU A 438 -28.88 12.30 -6.94
C LEU A 438 -29.84 11.69 -7.97
N ASP A 439 -29.29 11.04 -9.00
CA ASP A 439 -30.07 10.31 -9.98
C ASP A 439 -30.76 9.06 -9.37
N ASP A 440 -31.92 8.68 -9.88
CA ASP A 440 -32.62 7.48 -9.41
C ASP A 440 -31.78 6.21 -9.64
N ARG A 441 -31.86 5.28 -8.67
CA ARG A 441 -31.12 4.00 -8.65
C ARG A 441 -29.59 4.14 -8.79
N SER A 442 -29.02 5.21 -8.29
CA SER A 442 -27.57 5.47 -8.38
C SER A 442 -26.76 5.00 -7.18
N ILE A 443 -27.38 4.48 -6.11
CA ILE A 443 -26.70 4.17 -4.84
C ILE A 443 -26.55 2.66 -4.64
N ASP A 444 -25.33 2.14 -4.79
CA ASP A 444 -25.01 0.75 -4.48
C ASP A 444 -24.88 0.53 -2.97
N VAL A 445 -24.29 1.49 -2.26
CA VAL A 445 -24.11 1.43 -0.80
C VAL A 445 -24.46 2.76 -0.17
N LEU A 446 -25.39 2.76 0.77
CA LEU A 446 -25.68 3.91 1.63
C LEU A 446 -25.08 3.67 3.02
N TYR A 447 -24.09 4.46 3.41
CA TYR A 447 -23.54 4.48 4.77
C TYR A 447 -24.00 5.72 5.51
N GLN A 448 -24.70 5.56 6.63
CA GLN A 448 -25.21 6.70 7.42
C GLN A 448 -24.44 6.89 8.73
N GLY A 449 -23.90 8.10 8.90
CA GLY A 449 -23.06 8.53 10.03
C GLY A 449 -23.01 10.05 10.27
N SER A 450 -24.03 10.81 9.85
CA SER A 450 -24.02 12.28 9.79
C SER A 450 -23.98 13.01 11.12
N ILE A 451 -24.66 12.48 12.16
CA ILE A 451 -24.85 13.19 13.43
C ILE A 451 -24.42 12.36 14.65
N ASP A 452 -23.44 12.88 15.39
CA ASP A 452 -22.87 12.29 16.61
C ASP A 452 -23.61 12.63 17.91
N SER A 453 -24.75 13.31 17.83
CA SER A 453 -25.43 13.75 19.05
C SER A 453 -26.34 12.66 19.63
N ASP A 454 -26.17 12.36 20.91
CA ASP A 454 -27.19 11.73 21.77
C ASP A 454 -28.47 12.61 21.93
N ARG A 455 -28.59 13.70 21.16
CA ARG A 455 -29.72 14.61 21.20
C ARG A 455 -30.90 14.00 20.43
N SER A 456 -32.06 14.04 21.07
CA SER A 456 -33.33 13.90 20.38
C SER A 456 -33.48 15.08 19.40
N PRO A 457 -33.80 14.86 18.11
CA PRO A 457 -34.30 13.62 17.52
C PRO A 457 -33.35 12.97 16.48
N CYS A 458 -32.13 12.56 16.87
CA CYS A 458 -31.17 11.90 15.96
C CYS A 458 -31.76 10.75 15.10
N ALA A 459 -32.64 9.89 15.65
CA ALA A 459 -33.27 8.82 14.87
C ALA A 459 -34.22 9.32 13.76
N GLN A 460 -34.77 10.52 13.92
CA GLN A 460 -35.65 11.17 12.94
C GLN A 460 -34.82 11.70 11.77
N ASP A 461 -33.68 12.34 12.04
CA ASP A 461 -32.79 12.86 11.00
C ASP A 461 -32.29 11.72 10.08
N TYR A 462 -31.88 10.59 10.66
CA TYR A 462 -31.47 9.40 9.87
C TYR A 462 -32.62 8.80 9.06
N MET A 463 -33.85 8.86 9.58
CA MET A 463 -35.04 8.43 8.84
C MET A 463 -35.36 9.38 7.67
N GLU A 464 -35.16 10.68 7.84
CA GLU A 464 -35.36 11.67 6.78
C GLU A 464 -34.31 11.53 5.67
N GLU A 465 -33.05 11.33 6.05
CA GLU A 465 -31.99 10.97 5.11
C GLU A 465 -32.33 9.67 4.36
N LEU A 466 -32.76 8.62 5.07
CA LEU A 466 -33.14 7.36 4.43
C LEU A 466 -34.27 7.57 3.43
N LYS A 467 -35.32 8.33 3.79
CA LYS A 467 -36.44 8.61 2.88
C LYS A 467 -36.00 9.35 1.62
N SER A 468 -35.04 10.26 1.75
CA SER A 468 -34.46 11.00 0.62
C SER A 468 -33.63 10.07 -0.27
N ALA A 469 -32.85 9.17 0.33
CA ALA A 469 -32.05 8.18 -0.40
C ALA A 469 -32.87 7.03 -1.01
N TYR A 470 -34.03 6.69 -0.43
CA TYR A 470 -34.75 5.44 -0.77
C TYR A 470 -35.13 5.30 -2.26
N PRO A 471 -35.60 6.34 -2.97
CA PRO A 471 -35.84 6.26 -4.42
C PRO A 471 -34.57 6.00 -5.24
N LYS A 472 -33.39 6.26 -4.65
CA LYS A 472 -32.07 6.12 -5.26
C LYS A 472 -31.45 4.74 -5.02
N LEU A 473 -32.06 3.93 -4.15
CA LEU A 473 -31.68 2.55 -3.89
C LEU A 473 -32.33 1.60 -4.91
N HIS A 474 -31.63 0.51 -5.22
CA HIS A 474 -32.10 -0.59 -6.07
C HIS A 474 -32.09 -1.93 -5.30
N ASP A 475 -32.51 -3.01 -5.96
CA ASP A 475 -32.73 -4.31 -5.32
C ASP A 475 -31.45 -5.01 -4.83
N HIS A 476 -30.29 -4.51 -5.24
CA HIS A 476 -28.99 -5.00 -4.79
C HIS A 476 -28.30 -4.06 -3.80
N SER A 477 -28.88 -2.89 -3.52
CA SER A 477 -28.22 -1.92 -2.66
C SER A 477 -28.02 -2.45 -1.24
N LEU A 478 -26.94 -2.00 -0.60
CA LEU A 478 -26.63 -2.23 0.79
C LEU A 478 -26.86 -0.95 1.59
N ILE A 479 -27.34 -1.08 2.83
CA ILE A 479 -27.45 0.05 3.76
C ILE A 479 -26.68 -0.31 5.03
N ALA A 480 -25.81 0.60 5.48
CA ALA A 480 -25.01 0.45 6.68
C ALA A 480 -25.27 1.61 7.67
N TYR A 481 -25.68 1.28 8.90
CA TYR A 481 -25.93 2.24 9.97
C TYR A 481 -24.86 2.15 11.06
N ALA A 482 -24.05 3.19 11.21
CA ALA A 482 -23.10 3.29 12.32
C ALA A 482 -23.80 3.55 13.67
N ASP A 483 -23.14 3.23 14.78
CA ASP A 483 -23.61 3.47 16.16
C ASP A 483 -25.04 2.98 16.47
N THR A 484 -25.45 1.86 15.89
CA THR A 484 -26.80 1.32 16.02
C THR A 484 -26.78 -0.08 16.65
N PRO A 485 -26.44 -0.24 17.93
CA PRO A 485 -26.49 -1.55 18.56
C PRO A 485 -27.92 -2.10 18.51
N CYS A 486 -28.12 -3.19 17.78
CA CYS A 486 -29.37 -3.93 17.77
C CYS A 486 -29.28 -5.05 18.82
N ARG A 487 -30.26 -5.14 19.73
CA ARG A 487 -30.42 -6.30 20.61
C ARG A 487 -31.89 -6.69 20.68
N LYS A 488 -32.19 -7.96 20.40
CA LYS A 488 -33.52 -8.59 20.59
C LYS A 488 -34.65 -7.73 19.98
N ASP A 489 -34.58 -7.50 18.67
CA ASP A 489 -35.58 -6.74 17.88
C ASP A 489 -35.77 -5.26 18.26
N THR A 490 -34.95 -4.73 19.18
CA THR A 490 -34.96 -3.31 19.52
C THR A 490 -33.69 -2.64 19.01
N SER A 491 -33.79 -1.96 17.87
CA SER A 491 -32.77 -1.02 17.40
C SER A 491 -32.76 0.20 18.31
N ARG A 492 -31.59 0.53 18.87
CA ARG A 492 -31.39 1.76 19.66
C ARG A 492 -30.71 2.83 18.82
N ARG A 493 -30.76 4.08 19.30
CA ARG A 493 -30.05 5.22 18.70
C ARG A 493 -30.48 5.50 17.26
N ARG A 494 -29.53 5.57 16.32
CA ARG A 494 -29.69 6.11 14.96
C ARG A 494 -30.67 5.30 14.13
N GLY A 495 -30.46 3.98 14.03
CA GLY A 495 -31.35 3.12 13.25
C GLY A 495 -32.68 2.76 13.94
N LYS A 496 -33.03 3.36 15.10
CA LYS A 496 -34.24 3.02 15.86
C LYS A 496 -35.52 3.06 15.02
N LEU A 497 -35.65 4.05 14.14
CA LEU A 497 -36.83 4.23 13.28
C LEU A 497 -36.61 3.64 11.89
N ALA A 498 -35.41 3.80 11.35
CA ALA A 498 -35.09 3.44 9.97
C ALA A 498 -35.09 1.91 9.73
N ILE A 499 -34.54 1.12 10.66
CA ILE A 499 -34.44 -0.34 10.50
C ILE A 499 -35.83 -1.02 10.45
N PRO A 500 -36.77 -0.76 11.38
CA PRO A 500 -38.12 -1.33 11.29
C PRO A 500 -38.82 -0.97 9.97
N TRP A 501 -38.70 0.30 9.54
CA TRP A 501 -39.31 0.79 8.31
C TRP A 501 -38.76 0.08 7.06
N LEU A 502 -37.46 -0.24 7.05
CA LEU A 502 -36.81 -1.04 6.00
C LEU A 502 -37.29 -2.49 6.03
N ARG A 503 -37.39 -3.11 7.22
CA ARG A 503 -37.87 -4.50 7.38
C ARG A 503 -39.31 -4.66 6.88
N GLU A 504 -40.19 -3.71 7.16
CA GLU A 504 -41.56 -3.67 6.62
C GLU A 504 -41.61 -3.62 5.08
N ARG A 505 -40.51 -3.21 4.44
CA ARG A 505 -40.36 -3.08 2.98
C ARG A 505 -39.48 -4.19 2.38
N GLY A 506 -39.31 -5.29 3.09
CA GLY A 506 -38.59 -6.47 2.60
C GLY A 506 -37.07 -6.37 2.66
N TRP A 507 -36.52 -5.50 3.50
CA TRP A 507 -35.09 -5.52 3.81
C TRP A 507 -34.78 -6.51 4.94
N GLU A 508 -33.65 -7.19 4.82
CA GLU A 508 -33.14 -8.16 5.78
C GLU A 508 -31.85 -7.64 6.40
N VAL A 509 -31.64 -7.98 7.68
CA VAL A 509 -30.43 -7.62 8.39
C VAL A 509 -29.37 -8.69 8.13
N LEU A 510 -28.26 -8.31 7.50
CA LEU A 510 -27.12 -9.17 7.24
C LEU A 510 -26.17 -9.25 8.44
N HIS A 511 -26.04 -8.14 9.17
CA HIS A 511 -25.21 -8.08 10.37
C HIS A 511 -25.83 -7.18 11.42
N GLU A 512 -25.89 -7.70 12.64
CA GLU A 512 -26.32 -6.99 13.84
C GLU A 512 -25.12 -6.75 14.74
N GLY A 513 -24.59 -5.53 14.69
CA GLY A 513 -23.50 -5.11 15.56
C GLY A 513 -23.59 -3.64 15.90
N HIS A 514 -22.45 -3.01 16.19
CA HIS A 514 -22.34 -1.56 16.26
C HIS A 514 -22.60 -0.92 14.89
N LEU A 515 -22.17 -1.60 13.82
CA LEU A 515 -22.56 -1.32 12.45
C LEU A 515 -23.69 -2.29 12.07
N VAL A 516 -24.88 -1.81 11.72
CA VAL A 516 -25.96 -2.68 11.22
C VAL A 516 -25.97 -2.62 9.70
N ILE A 517 -25.95 -3.78 9.06
CA ILE A 517 -25.95 -3.89 7.60
C ILE A 517 -27.23 -4.55 7.15
N LEU A 518 -27.90 -3.95 6.17
CA LEU A 518 -29.11 -4.47 5.55
C LEU A 518 -28.95 -4.61 4.05
N CYS A 519 -29.60 -5.62 3.49
CA CYS A 519 -29.80 -5.78 2.05
C CYS A 519 -31.29 -6.01 1.77
N LYS A 520 -31.72 -5.84 0.52
CA LYS A 520 -33.07 -6.24 0.13
C LYS A 520 -33.16 -7.75 0.03
N ALA A 521 -34.20 -8.37 0.58
CA ALA A 521 -34.43 -9.80 0.43
C ALA A 521 -34.46 -10.13 -1.07
N LYS A 522 -33.70 -11.15 -1.50
CA LYS A 522 -33.83 -11.64 -2.86
C LYS A 522 -35.28 -12.05 -3.05
N THR A 523 -35.95 -11.43 -4.01
CA THR A 523 -37.23 -11.96 -4.47
C THR A 523 -36.91 -13.29 -5.14
N ILE A 524 -37.13 -14.39 -4.41
CA ILE A 524 -36.88 -15.76 -4.89
C ILE A 524 -37.74 -16.02 -6.13
#